data_AF-A0A5D2GDA9-F1
#
_entry.id   AF-A0A5D2GDA9-F1
#
_cell.length_a   1.000
_cell.length_b   1.000
_cell.length_c   1.000
_cell.angle_alpha   90.00
_cell.angle_beta   90.00
_cell.angle_gamma   90.00
#
_symmetry.space_group_name_H-M   'P 1'
#
loop_
_entity.id
_entity.type
_entity.pdbx_description
1 polymer ?
#
loop_
_entity_poly.entity_id
_entity_poly.type
_entity_poly.pdbx_seq_one_letter_code
_entity_poly.pdbx_strand_id
1 'polypeptide(L)'
;RIKSDHRPLLLSTNLEFKVDSGRLFRFLAGWTMHNTFPNFVKEKWNLSGNMAVSLSEFTSFVKIWNKNVYGFLGTHKRLLKRELCNIQKAFEHFPSSHLAKKDMDIRDELENVLEHEDLLWRQKTRCDWLQLGDRNTKFYHSRTILRRKFNR
;
A
#
# COMPACT_ATOMS: atom_id res chain seq x y z
N ARG A 1 -33.93 42.25 -32.93
CA ARG A 1 -33.28 42.05 -31.60
C ARG A 1 -32.41 40.79 -31.73
N ILE A 2 -31.16 41.02 -32.15
CA ILE A 2 -29.90 40.72 -31.43
C ILE A 2 -29.54 39.24 -31.55
N LYS A 3 -28.71 38.95 -32.56
CA LYS A 3 -27.85 37.77 -32.63
C LYS A 3 -27.18 37.61 -31.28
N SER A 4 -27.17 36.40 -30.75
CA SER A 4 -26.52 36.16 -29.48
C SER A 4 -25.01 36.40 -29.62
N ASP A 5 -24.50 37.44 -28.97
CA ASP A 5 -23.07 37.70 -28.80
C ASP A 5 -22.49 36.75 -27.76
N HIS A 6 -22.65 35.44 -27.98
CA HIS A 6 -21.97 34.42 -27.20
C HIS A 6 -20.49 34.46 -27.55
N ARG A 7 -19.73 35.27 -26.81
CA ARG A 7 -18.27 35.11 -26.71
C ARG A 7 -18.01 33.93 -25.76
N PRO A 8 -17.57 32.77 -26.24
CA PRO A 8 -17.18 31.70 -25.34
C PRO A 8 -16.01 32.19 -24.48
N LEU A 9 -16.14 32.06 -23.17
CA LEU A 9 -15.02 32.25 -22.26
C LEU A 9 -14.10 31.04 -22.40
N LEU A 10 -12.94 31.26 -23.02
CA LEU A 10 -11.86 30.27 -23.02
C LEU A 10 -11.19 30.31 -21.65
N LEU A 11 -11.71 29.51 -20.72
CA LEU A 11 -11.09 29.31 -19.42
C LEU A 11 -9.93 28.32 -19.57
N SER A 12 -8.70 28.83 -19.68
CA SER A 12 -7.51 27.99 -19.56
C SER A 12 -7.27 27.70 -18.08
N THR A 13 -7.63 26.50 -17.64
CA THR A 13 -7.29 25.99 -16.30
C THR A 13 -5.87 25.44 -16.22
N ASN A 14 -5.08 25.59 -17.28
CA ASN A 14 -3.66 25.25 -17.26
C ASN A 14 -2.89 26.35 -16.52
N LEU A 15 -3.14 26.45 -15.22
CA LEU A 15 -2.06 26.74 -14.30
C LEU A 15 -1.04 25.64 -14.57
N GLU A 16 0.11 26.02 -15.13
CA GLU A 16 1.33 25.22 -15.07
C GLU A 16 1.72 25.08 -13.59
N PHE A 17 0.90 24.37 -12.82
CA PHE A 17 1.38 23.70 -11.65
C PHE A 17 2.49 22.82 -12.22
N LYS A 18 3.73 23.13 -11.85
CA LYS A 18 4.78 22.11 -11.77
C LYS A 18 4.20 21.04 -10.86
N VAL A 19 3.41 20.13 -11.43
CA VAL A 19 2.98 18.93 -10.75
C VAL A 19 4.30 18.22 -10.55
N ASP A 20 4.82 18.34 -9.34
CA ASP A 20 6.01 17.64 -8.90
C ASP A 20 5.86 16.22 -9.44
N SER A 21 6.73 15.82 -10.38
CA SER A 21 6.59 14.56 -11.14
C SER A 21 6.75 13.34 -10.23
N GLY A 22 6.98 13.59 -8.94
CA GLY A 22 6.84 12.67 -7.84
C GLY A 22 5.45 12.07 -7.74
N ARG A 23 5.44 10.78 -7.40
CA ARG A 23 4.21 10.05 -7.12
C ARG A 23 3.48 10.73 -5.95
N LEU A 24 2.28 11.25 -6.22
CA LEU A 24 1.39 11.81 -5.19
C LEU A 24 1.30 10.84 -4.00
N PHE A 25 1.45 11.40 -2.80
CA PHE A 25 1.22 10.67 -1.57
C PHE A 25 -0.23 10.15 -1.56
N ARG A 26 -0.39 8.88 -1.21
CA ARG A 26 -1.69 8.24 -1.07
C ARG A 26 -1.68 7.47 0.23
N PHE A 27 -2.67 7.73 1.05
CA PHE A 27 -2.97 6.89 2.20
C PHE A 27 -3.09 5.43 1.76
N LEU A 28 -2.61 4.48 2.56
CA LEU A 28 -2.84 3.05 2.32
C LEU A 28 -3.75 2.49 3.39
N ALA A 29 -4.87 1.87 3.00
CA ALA A 29 -5.84 1.32 3.96
C ALA A 29 -5.19 0.28 4.89
N GLY A 30 -4.26 -0.51 4.37
CA GLY A 30 -3.48 -1.48 5.14
C GLY A 30 -2.73 -0.88 6.33
N TRP A 31 -2.41 0.42 6.33
CA TRP A 31 -1.79 1.07 7.49
C TRP A 31 -2.62 0.88 8.76
N THR A 32 -3.95 0.93 8.66
CA THR A 32 -4.85 0.79 9.81
C THR A 32 -4.88 -0.61 10.41
N MET A 33 -4.42 -1.62 9.66
CA MET A 33 -4.31 -3.00 10.14
C MET A 33 -2.99 -3.24 10.90
N HIS A 34 -2.00 -2.35 10.74
CA HIS A 34 -0.74 -2.48 11.44
C HIS A 34 -0.88 -2.03 12.91
N ASN A 35 -0.54 -2.92 13.83
CA ASN A 35 -0.68 -2.71 15.29
C ASN A 35 -0.03 -1.41 15.80
N THR A 36 1.09 -0.97 15.23
CA THR A 36 1.79 0.25 15.66
C THR A 36 1.27 1.52 15.00
N PHE A 37 0.46 1.43 13.94
CA PHE A 37 0.03 2.61 13.21
C PHE A 37 -0.88 3.55 14.02
N PRO A 38 -1.85 3.08 14.83
CA PRO A 38 -2.66 3.96 15.67
C PRO A 38 -1.82 4.78 16.66
N ASN A 39 -0.83 4.17 17.29
CA ASN A 39 0.08 4.86 18.21
C ASN A 39 0.98 5.84 17.45
N PHE A 40 1.49 5.45 16.29
CA PHE A 40 2.26 6.33 15.41
C PHE A 40 1.47 7.59 15.02
N VAL A 41 0.19 7.46 14.67
CA VAL A 41 -0.68 8.62 14.36
C VAL A 41 -0.80 9.52 15.59
N LYS A 42 -1.10 8.97 16.77
CA LYS A 42 -1.21 9.74 18.02
C LYS A 42 0.07 10.51 18.36
N GLU A 43 1.23 9.90 18.14
CA GLU A 43 2.53 10.51 18.46
C GLU A 43 2.98 11.57 17.45
N LYS A 44 2.68 11.37 16.16
CA LYS A 44 3.21 12.19 15.06
C LYS A 44 2.23 13.21 14.52
N TRP A 45 0.94 13.08 14.82
CA TRP A 45 -0.06 14.05 14.41
C TRP A 45 -0.12 15.22 15.40
N ASN A 46 0.24 16.41 14.93
CA ASN A 46 0.11 17.65 15.68
C ASN A 46 -0.46 18.75 14.79
N LEU A 47 -1.57 19.35 15.19
CA LEU A 47 -2.21 20.45 14.46
C LEU A 47 -1.62 21.79 14.92
N SER A 48 -0.64 22.31 14.18
CA SER A 48 0.06 23.56 14.46
C SER A 48 -0.68 24.82 13.95
N GLY A 49 -2.02 24.81 13.97
CA GLY A 49 -2.88 25.90 13.50
C GLY A 49 -3.01 26.02 11.98
N ASN A 50 -1.98 25.62 11.21
CA ASN A 50 -2.05 25.53 9.75
C ASN A 50 -2.12 24.06 9.30
N MET A 51 -3.30 23.66 8.81
CA MET A 51 -3.57 22.30 8.32
C MET A 51 -2.59 21.85 7.22
N ALA A 52 -2.18 22.74 6.31
CA ALA A 52 -1.27 22.39 5.23
C ALA A 52 0.14 22.06 5.75
N VAL A 53 0.61 22.81 6.76
CA VAL A 53 1.91 22.55 7.40
C VAL A 53 1.86 21.24 8.18
N SER A 54 0.83 21.03 9.00
CA SER A 54 0.65 19.80 9.77
C SER A 54 0.53 18.56 8.87
N LEU A 55 -0.20 18.67 7.75
CA LEU A 55 -0.28 17.59 6.75
C LEU A 55 1.08 17.30 6.10
N SER A 56 1.86 18.33 5.77
CA SER A 56 3.18 18.17 5.16
C SER A 56 4.15 17.45 6.11
N GLU A 57 4.19 17.89 7.37
CA GLU A 57 5.01 17.28 8.42
C GLU A 57 4.60 15.83 8.66
N PHE A 58 3.30 15.57 8.86
CA PHE A 58 2.80 14.22 9.06
C PHE A 58 3.09 13.31 7.85
N THR A 59 2.91 13.83 6.64
CA THR A 59 3.24 13.11 5.40
C THR A 59 4.73 12.72 5.36
N SER A 60 5.63 13.57 5.85
CA SER A 60 7.06 13.25 5.92
C SER A 60 7.33 12.05 6.86
N PHE A 61 6.69 12.02 8.04
CA PHE A 61 6.83 10.91 8.99
C PHE A 61 6.24 9.62 8.44
N VAL A 62 5.04 9.68 7.86
CA VAL A 62 4.36 8.50 7.30
C VAL A 62 5.15 7.92 6.13
N LYS A 63 5.78 8.73 5.28
CA LYS A 63 6.62 8.23 4.19
C LYS A 63 7.78 7.37 4.70
N ILE A 64 8.44 7.81 5.79
CA ILE A 64 9.54 7.07 6.42
C ILE A 64 9.01 5.77 7.05
N TRP A 65 7.95 5.88 7.86
CA TRP A 65 7.32 4.73 8.50
C TRP A 65 6.86 3.69 7.46
N ASN A 66 6.19 4.13 6.40
CA ASN A 66 5.73 3.27 5.33
C ASN A 66 6.89 2.60 4.58
N LYS A 67 8.04 3.27 4.41
CA LYS A 67 9.23 2.63 3.82
C LYS A 67 9.77 1.53 4.75
N ASN A 68 9.80 1.76 6.05
CA ASN A 68 10.32 0.79 7.01
C ASN A 68 9.39 -0.42 7.18
N VAL A 69 8.09 -0.20 7.25
CA VAL A 69 7.09 -1.27 7.43
C VAL A 69 6.75 -1.95 6.11
N TYR A 70 6.40 -1.16 5.08
CA TYR A 70 5.85 -1.67 3.83
C TYR A 70 6.85 -1.69 2.66
N GLY A 71 7.96 -0.96 2.74
CA GLY A 71 8.97 -0.91 1.69
C GLY A 71 9.64 -2.27 1.46
N PHE A 72 9.65 -3.13 2.48
CA PHE A 72 10.26 -4.45 2.42
C PHE A 72 9.27 -5.62 2.42
N LEU A 73 7.95 -5.40 2.33
CA LEU A 73 6.94 -6.47 2.32
C LEU A 73 7.29 -7.62 1.36
N GLY A 74 7.71 -7.30 0.13
CA GLY A 74 8.07 -8.31 -0.86
C GLY A 74 9.32 -9.12 -0.48
N THR A 75 10.28 -8.49 0.20
CA THR A 75 11.47 -9.15 0.74
C THR A 75 11.12 -9.99 1.95
N HIS A 76 10.30 -9.47 2.85
CA HIS A 76 9.83 -10.16 4.05
C HIS A 76 8.99 -11.41 3.68
N LYS A 77 8.05 -11.28 2.74
CA LYS A 77 7.34 -12.43 2.15
C LYS A 77 8.29 -13.50 1.60
N ARG A 78 9.35 -13.10 0.88
CA ARG A 78 10.34 -14.03 0.32
C ARG A 78 11.16 -14.72 1.42
N LEU A 79 11.48 -14.00 2.49
CA LEU A 79 12.18 -14.56 3.66
C LEU A 79 11.30 -15.59 4.37
N LEU A 80 10.05 -15.24 4.70
CA LEU A 80 9.09 -16.15 5.33
C LEU A 80 8.87 -17.42 4.51
N LYS A 81 8.69 -17.29 3.18
CA LYS A 81 8.57 -18.47 2.29
C LYS A 81 9.82 -19.35 2.28
N ARG A 82 11.01 -18.75 2.35
CA ARG A 82 12.26 -19.51 2.41
C ARG A 82 12.40 -20.23 3.75
N GLU A 83 12.07 -19.54 4.84
CA GLU A 83 12.13 -20.13 6.18
C GLU A 83 11.13 -21.27 6.34
N LEU A 84 9.90 -21.09 5.83
CA LEU A 84 8.89 -22.15 5.77
C LEU A 84 9.40 -23.39 5.01
N CYS A 85 10.03 -23.19 3.85
CA CYS A 85 10.64 -24.28 3.08
C CYS A 85 11.75 -25.00 3.86
N ASN A 86 12.58 -24.25 4.58
CA ASN A 86 13.65 -24.83 5.40
C ASN A 86 13.08 -25.65 6.56
N ILE A 87 12.02 -25.17 7.23
CA ILE A 87 11.36 -25.90 8.31
C ILE A 87 10.72 -27.18 7.79
N GLN A 88 10.03 -27.13 6.65
CA GLN A 88 9.41 -28.32 6.05
C GLN A 88 10.45 -29.39 5.73
N LYS A 89 11.60 -29.01 5.16
CA LYS A 89 12.72 -29.93 4.92
C LYS A 89 13.30 -30.49 6.22
N ALA A 90 13.47 -29.67 7.24
CA ALA A 90 13.95 -30.13 8.55
C ALA A 90 12.95 -31.11 9.20
N PHE A 91 11.64 -30.86 9.01
CA PHE A 91 10.57 -31.69 9.55
C PHE A 91 10.51 -33.08 8.89
N GLU A 92 10.83 -33.18 7.59
CA GLU A 92 10.94 -34.46 6.89
C GLU A 92 12.02 -35.39 7.49
N HIS A 93 13.06 -34.82 8.11
CA HIS A 93 14.17 -35.60 8.68
C HIS A 93 14.06 -35.74 10.21
N PHE A 94 13.58 -34.71 10.90
CA PHE A 94 13.48 -34.67 12.35
C PHE A 94 12.16 -34.02 12.81
N PRO A 95 11.04 -34.77 12.81
CA PRO A 95 9.77 -34.25 13.30
C PRO A 95 9.88 -33.83 14.76
N SER A 96 9.51 -32.59 15.08
CA SER A 96 9.49 -32.11 16.47
C SER A 96 8.36 -31.12 16.70
N SER A 97 7.85 -31.09 17.94
CA SER A 97 6.82 -30.14 18.36
C SER A 97 7.29 -28.68 18.24
N HIS A 98 8.58 -28.42 18.45
CA HIS A 98 9.17 -27.11 18.26
C HIS A 98 9.12 -26.66 16.80
N LEU A 99 9.49 -27.53 15.85
CA LEU A 99 9.42 -27.22 14.43
C LEU A 99 7.96 -27.06 13.96
N ALA A 100 7.03 -27.86 14.49
CA ALA A 100 5.60 -27.70 14.19
C ALA A 100 5.05 -26.35 14.66
N LYS A 101 5.41 -25.91 15.87
CA LYS A 101 5.04 -24.57 16.37
C LYS A 101 5.64 -23.47 15.49
N LYS A 102 6.91 -23.59 15.13
CA LYS A 102 7.58 -22.61 14.28
C LYS A 102 6.99 -22.56 12.87
N ASP A 103 6.58 -23.69 12.28
CA ASP A 103 5.85 -23.73 11.00
C ASP A 103 4.53 -22.96 11.09
N MET A 104 3.77 -23.16 12.17
CA MET A 104 2.51 -22.46 12.41
C MET A 104 2.71 -20.94 12.53
N ASP A 105 3.69 -20.50 13.35
CA ASP A 105 3.98 -19.08 13.56
C ASP A 105 4.37 -18.38 12.24
N ILE A 106 5.20 -19.03 11.40
CA ILE A 106 5.60 -18.48 10.09
C ILE A 106 4.44 -18.42 9.11
N ARG A 107 3.51 -19.40 9.14
CA ARG A 107 2.31 -19.37 8.29
C ARG A 107 1.40 -18.22 8.67
N ASP A 108 1.21 -17.98 9.96
CA ASP A 108 0.40 -16.87 10.47
C ASP A 108 0.99 -15.52 10.05
N GLU A 109 2.31 -15.35 10.22
CA GLU A 109 3.01 -14.15 9.77
C GLU A 109 2.93 -13.98 8.24
N LEU A 110 3.06 -15.06 7.48
CA LEU A 110 2.95 -15.04 6.03
C LEU A 110 1.53 -14.65 5.57
N GLU A 111 0.48 -15.14 6.24
CA GLU A 111 -0.90 -14.77 5.94
C GLU A 111 -1.12 -13.27 6.17
N ASN A 112 -0.68 -12.76 7.32
CA ASN A 112 -0.74 -11.34 7.64
C ASN A 112 -0.05 -10.47 6.57
N VAL A 113 1.14 -10.89 6.10
CA VAL A 113 1.85 -10.20 5.02
C VAL A 113 1.08 -10.23 3.69
N LEU A 114 0.40 -11.34 3.39
CA LEU A 114 -0.40 -11.48 2.17
C LEU A 114 -1.68 -10.65 2.22
N GLU A 115 -2.36 -10.58 3.37
CA GLU A 115 -3.53 -9.71 3.57
C GLU A 115 -3.17 -8.23 3.35
N HIS A 116 -2.04 -7.80 3.91
CA HIS A 116 -1.51 -6.46 3.68
C HIS A 116 -1.19 -6.19 2.21
N GLU A 117 -0.56 -7.14 1.52
CA GLU A 117 -0.27 -7.02 0.10
C GLU A 117 -1.55 -6.94 -0.74
N ASP A 118 -2.55 -7.74 -0.41
CA ASP A 118 -3.83 -7.76 -1.09
C ASP A 118 -4.60 -6.43 -0.92
N LEU A 119 -4.66 -5.88 0.29
CA LEU A 119 -5.22 -4.55 0.54
C LEU A 119 -4.50 -3.47 -0.29
N LEU A 120 -3.17 -3.53 -0.38
CA LEU A 120 -2.39 -2.63 -1.22
C LEU A 120 -2.74 -2.78 -2.72
N TRP A 121 -2.96 -4.00 -3.20
CA TRP A 121 -3.33 -4.25 -4.59
C TRP A 121 -4.76 -3.80 -4.90
N ARG A 122 -5.72 -4.09 -4.03
CA ARG A 122 -7.11 -3.60 -4.13
C ARG A 122 -7.15 -2.09 -4.27
N GLN A 123 -6.45 -1.39 -3.39
CA GLN A 123 -6.42 0.06 -3.41
C GLN A 123 -5.71 0.65 -4.64
N LYS A 124 -4.61 0.04 -5.10
CA LYS A 124 -3.90 0.46 -6.33
C LYS A 124 -4.73 0.25 -7.59
N THR A 125 -5.49 -0.84 -7.64
CA THR A 125 -6.30 -1.19 -8.81
C THR A 125 -7.67 -0.49 -8.81
N ARG A 126 -8.13 0.02 -7.66
CA ARG A 126 -9.51 0.47 -7.42
C ARG A 126 -10.51 -0.61 -7.84
N CYS A 127 -10.23 -1.85 -7.45
CA CYS A 127 -11.13 -2.98 -7.66
C CYS A 127 -11.70 -3.42 -6.32
N ASP A 128 -13.03 -3.44 -6.23
CA ASP A 128 -13.79 -3.82 -5.03
C ASP A 128 -14.14 -5.33 -4.99
N TRP A 129 -13.51 -6.16 -5.80
CA TRP A 129 -14.03 -7.52 -6.05
C TRP A 129 -13.42 -8.59 -5.16
N LEU A 130 -14.18 -8.94 -4.11
CA LEU A 130 -13.90 -9.98 -3.11
C LEU A 130 -14.76 -11.24 -3.35
N GLN A 131 -15.08 -11.62 -4.60
CA GLN A 131 -16.01 -12.74 -4.82
C GLN A 131 -15.48 -13.95 -5.58
N LEU A 132 -14.23 -13.99 -6.00
CA LEU A 132 -13.64 -15.23 -6.53
C LEU A 132 -12.24 -15.44 -5.99
N GLY A 133 -12.13 -16.41 -5.07
CA GLY A 133 -10.85 -16.95 -4.64
C GLY A 133 -10.09 -17.50 -5.84
N ASP A 134 -8.99 -16.87 -6.18
CA ASP A 134 -7.64 -17.33 -5.88
C ASP A 134 -6.74 -16.09 -6.04
N ARG A 135 -5.62 -16.07 -5.34
CA ARG A 135 -4.67 -14.95 -5.16
C ARG A 135 -4.07 -14.49 -6.50
N ASN A 136 -4.87 -13.84 -7.35
CA ASN A 136 -4.53 -13.48 -8.72
C ASN A 136 -3.69 -12.20 -8.79
N THR A 137 -2.52 -12.23 -8.15
CA THR A 137 -1.52 -11.16 -8.13
C THR A 137 -1.16 -10.68 -9.53
N LYS A 138 -1.07 -11.58 -10.52
CA LYS A 138 -0.76 -11.24 -11.94
C LYS A 138 -1.78 -10.29 -12.55
N PHE A 139 -3.07 -10.52 -12.35
CA PHE A 139 -4.12 -9.61 -12.83
C PHE A 139 -3.97 -8.22 -12.21
N TYR A 140 -3.76 -8.14 -10.89
CA TYR A 140 -3.59 -6.87 -10.19
C TYR A 140 -2.33 -6.11 -10.60
N HIS A 141 -1.22 -6.82 -10.81
CA HIS A 141 0.02 -6.24 -11.34
C HIS A 141 -0.22 -5.61 -12.72
N SER A 142 -0.81 -6.36 -13.65
CA SER A 142 -1.12 -5.89 -15.01
C SER A 142 -2.04 -4.67 -14.99
N ARG A 143 -3.14 -4.72 -14.21
CA ARG A 143 -4.09 -3.61 -14.10
C ARG A 143 -3.47 -2.37 -13.47
N THR A 144 -2.60 -2.54 -12.47
CA THR A 144 -1.84 -1.43 -11.87
C THR A 144 -0.87 -0.80 -12.87
N ILE A 145 -0.18 -1.60 -13.68
CA ILE A 145 0.75 -1.12 -14.72
C ILE A 145 -0.01 -0.31 -15.77
N LEU A 146 -1.13 -0.81 -16.28
CA LEU A 146 -1.97 -0.10 -17.25
C LEU A 146 -2.41 1.26 -16.71
N ARG A 147 -2.87 1.30 -15.47
CA ARG A 147 -3.27 2.54 -14.81
C ARG A 147 -2.13 3.53 -14.61
N ARG A 148 -0.92 3.04 -14.30
CA ARG A 148 0.27 3.90 -14.21
C ARG A 148 0.63 4.53 -15.55
N LYS A 149 0.40 3.83 -16.66
CA LYS A 149 0.59 4.39 -18.01
C LYS A 149 -0.47 5.46 -18.33
N PHE A 150 -1.73 5.24 -17.93
CA PHE A 150 -2.81 6.22 -18.16
C PHE A 150 -2.69 7.49 -17.31
N ASN A 151 -2.11 7.39 -16.11
CA ASN A 151 -1.93 8.52 -15.19
C ASN A 151 -0.56 9.22 -15.33
N ARG A 152 0.21 8.90 -16.37
CA ARG A 152 1.42 9.62 -16.78
C ARG A 152 1.03 10.55 -17.91
#